data_AF-A0A3D9MWX6-F1
#
_entry.id   AF-A0A3D9MWX6-F1
#
_cell.length_a   1.000
_cell.length_b   1.000
_cell.length_c   1.000
_cell.angle_alpha   90.00
_cell.angle_beta   90.00
_cell.angle_gamma   90.00
#
_symmetry.space_group_name_H-M   'P 1'
#
loop_
_entity.id
_entity.type
_entity.pdbx_description
1 polymer ?
#
loop_
_entity_poly.entity_id
_entity_poly.type
_entity_poly.pdbx_seq_one_letter_code
_entity_poly.pdbx_strand_id
1 'polypeptide(L)'
;MYSRKYFMRRHLITILVLLPLGLWAQKIDHTSSYRAMENERYFRFHYDNDYFAATDENYTQGYSFELVSPKLEKNPVNYVFLKPKDVTTKYGLAIEHIGFTPNDYVSKAIQFGDRPFSSAIMLKSFAIATDTIRKRRISQGLSLGLIGPGAFGKEMQVGIHEATGNKIPGGWDNQIKNDVVVNYRIDYEKQLYNYNNLITLQAQTTVQLGTLFTNASVGFNTRLGLFNSVFSTTQHKKNFQIYAYAQPMVSVIGYDATLQGGLINTDSPYTIASNEIERLTAQFNFGLVLKTKTLYFEYTRSAITREFESGASAKWGGIRIGFTF
;
A
#
# COMPACT_ATOMS: atom_id res chain seq x y z
N MET A 1 17.68 -46.49 42.50
CA MET A 1 16.84 -46.45 41.28
C MET A 1 16.12 -45.09 41.25
N TYR A 2 16.76 -44.07 40.66
CA TYR A 2 16.28 -42.68 40.68
C TYR A 2 15.33 -42.43 39.50
N SER A 3 14.05 -42.18 39.79
CA SER A 3 13.05 -41.75 38.82
C SER A 3 13.17 -40.24 38.59
N ARG A 4 13.70 -39.83 37.42
CA ARG A 4 13.67 -38.44 36.95
C ARG A 4 12.28 -38.13 36.40
N LYS A 5 11.48 -37.39 37.17
CA LYS A 5 10.28 -36.71 36.66
C LYS A 5 10.71 -35.61 35.68
N TYR A 6 10.38 -35.77 34.41
CA TYR A 6 10.50 -34.72 33.40
C TYR A 6 9.48 -33.61 33.72
N PHE A 7 9.98 -32.47 34.16
CA PHE A 7 9.19 -31.25 34.29
C PHE A 7 8.98 -30.68 32.89
N MET A 8 7.80 -30.94 32.28
CA MET A 8 7.39 -30.22 31.07
C MET A 8 7.20 -28.75 31.43
N ARG A 9 8.17 -27.92 31.04
CA ARG A 9 8.06 -26.47 31.09
C ARG A 9 7.06 -26.04 30.02
N ARG A 10 5.78 -25.93 30.39
CA ARG A 10 4.76 -25.30 29.55
C ARG A 10 5.14 -23.82 29.40
N HIS A 11 5.77 -23.47 28.29
CA HIS A 11 5.88 -22.09 27.86
C HIS A 11 4.47 -21.62 27.48
N LEU A 12 3.78 -21.00 28.44
CA LEU A 12 2.58 -20.22 28.17
C LEU A 12 3.04 -19.03 27.32
N ILE A 13 2.93 -19.16 26.00
CA ILE A 13 3.07 -18.02 25.09
C ILE A 13 1.75 -17.27 25.23
N THR A 14 1.75 -16.25 26.08
CA THR A 14 0.70 -15.25 26.12
C THR A 14 0.72 -14.55 24.77
N ILE A 15 -0.12 -15.00 23.83
CA ILE A 15 -0.40 -14.26 22.60
C ILE A 15 -1.14 -13.02 23.06
N LEU A 16 -0.39 -11.93 23.24
CA LEU A 16 -0.96 -10.61 23.41
C LEU A 16 -1.56 -10.23 22.05
N VAL A 17 -2.78 -10.70 21.78
CA VAL A 17 -3.66 -10.10 20.78
C VAL A 17 -4.01 -8.75 21.35
N LEU A 18 -3.13 -7.77 21.17
CA LEU A 18 -3.52 -6.37 21.23
C LEU A 18 -4.50 -6.17 20.08
N LEU A 19 -5.79 -6.35 20.36
CA LEU A 19 -6.87 -5.76 19.60
C LEU A 19 -6.66 -4.25 19.69
N PRO A 20 -6.17 -3.56 18.64
CA PRO A 20 -6.13 -2.12 18.68
C PRO A 20 -7.55 -1.66 18.37
N LEU A 21 -8.28 -1.24 19.41
CA LEU A 21 -9.47 -0.44 19.23
C LEU A 21 -9.03 0.89 18.60
N GLY A 22 -9.23 0.99 17.29
CA GLY A 22 -8.99 2.21 16.51
C GLY A 22 -7.55 2.37 16.04
N LEU A 23 -7.16 1.63 15.01
CA LEU A 23 -5.97 1.95 14.22
C LEU A 23 -6.26 1.75 12.74
N TRP A 24 -5.57 2.52 11.92
CA TRP A 24 -6.08 3.01 10.66
C TRP A 24 -4.90 3.26 9.71
N ALA A 25 -4.80 2.74 8.45
CA ALA A 25 -3.83 2.59 7.27
C ALA A 25 -3.29 3.68 6.19
N GLN A 26 -2.89 3.30 4.93
CA GLN A 26 -2.09 3.97 3.82
C GLN A 26 -2.50 3.44 2.45
N LYS A 27 -2.47 4.35 1.48
CA LYS A 27 -3.18 4.33 0.20
C LYS A 27 -2.95 3.06 -0.64
N ILE A 28 -1.74 2.74 -1.11
CA ILE A 28 -1.48 1.46 -1.82
C ILE A 28 -0.07 0.89 -1.57
N ASP A 29 0.03 -0.41 -1.23
CA ASP A 29 1.29 -1.18 -1.25
C ASP A 29 1.12 -2.53 -1.98
N HIS A 30 1.92 -2.77 -3.00
CA HIS A 30 1.90 -4.00 -3.80
C HIS A 30 3.05 -4.95 -3.49
N THR A 31 4.12 -4.46 -2.89
CA THR A 31 5.41 -5.17 -2.87
C THR A 31 5.71 -5.87 -1.55
N SER A 32 4.92 -5.58 -0.52
CA SER A 32 4.94 -6.27 0.77
C SER A 32 4.94 -7.80 0.64
N SER A 33 5.71 -8.47 1.50
CA SER A 33 5.87 -9.93 1.50
C SER A 33 4.56 -10.71 1.68
N TYR A 34 3.59 -10.16 2.42
CA TYR A 34 2.30 -10.80 2.62
C TYR A 34 1.41 -10.76 1.38
N ARG A 35 1.77 -9.93 0.38
CA ARG A 35 1.17 -9.83 -0.95
C ARG A 35 2.02 -10.48 -2.04
N ALA A 36 3.11 -11.18 -1.67
CA ALA A 36 4.06 -11.72 -2.63
C ALA A 36 3.43 -12.80 -3.54
N MET A 37 3.61 -12.65 -4.85
CA MET A 37 3.37 -13.72 -5.82
C MET A 37 4.69 -14.46 -6.09
N GLU A 38 4.64 -15.79 -6.06
CA GLU A 38 5.83 -16.64 -6.09
C GLU A 38 6.41 -16.80 -7.49
N ASN A 39 5.58 -16.74 -8.52
CA ASN A 39 5.98 -16.90 -9.91
C ASN A 39 6.74 -15.67 -10.41
N GLU A 40 7.64 -15.86 -11.36
CA GLU A 40 8.42 -14.77 -11.98
C GLU A 40 7.62 -13.98 -13.01
N ARG A 41 6.46 -14.51 -13.42
CA ARG A 41 5.53 -13.88 -14.36
C ARG A 41 4.15 -13.85 -13.77
N TYR A 42 3.60 -12.65 -13.66
CA TYR A 42 2.23 -12.47 -13.25
C TYR A 42 1.70 -11.10 -13.65
N PHE A 43 0.39 -11.03 -13.74
CA PHE A 43 -0.36 -9.79 -13.80
C PHE A 43 -1.18 -9.67 -12.52
N ARG A 44 -1.36 -8.44 -12.02
CA ARG A 44 -2.23 -8.16 -10.89
C ARG A 44 -2.96 -6.85 -11.09
N PHE A 45 -4.27 -6.91 -10.88
CA PHE A 45 -5.15 -5.77 -10.78
C PHE A 45 -5.49 -5.52 -9.32
N HIS A 46 -5.48 -4.24 -8.94
CA HIS A 46 -5.95 -3.75 -7.65
C HIS A 46 -6.99 -2.67 -7.88
N TYR A 47 -8.07 -2.73 -7.12
CA TYR A 47 -9.06 -1.68 -7.03
C TYR A 47 -9.37 -1.41 -5.55
N ASP A 48 -9.11 -0.18 -5.13
CA ASP A 48 -9.59 0.38 -3.88
C ASP A 48 -10.80 1.25 -4.16
N ASN A 49 -11.83 1.09 -3.32
CA ASN A 49 -12.95 1.99 -3.33
C ASN A 49 -13.51 2.17 -1.93
N ASP A 50 -14.02 3.35 -1.73
CA ASP A 50 -14.66 3.83 -0.52
C ASP A 50 -16.08 3.23 -0.33
N TYR A 51 -16.68 2.69 -1.41
CA TYR A 51 -17.89 1.83 -1.39
C TYR A 51 -17.75 0.69 -0.39
N PHE A 52 -16.56 0.13 -0.24
CA PHE A 52 -16.34 -0.93 0.74
C PHE A 52 -16.48 -0.37 2.17
N ALA A 53 -16.12 0.89 2.45
CA ALA A 53 -16.20 1.53 3.77
C ALA A 53 -17.48 2.34 4.02
N ALA A 54 -18.38 2.43 3.04
CA ALA A 54 -19.66 3.16 3.11
C ALA A 54 -19.53 4.68 3.36
N THR A 55 -18.42 5.27 2.95
CA THR A 55 -18.13 6.72 3.04
C THR A 55 -17.41 7.13 1.76
N ASP A 56 -17.84 8.17 1.04
CA ASP A 56 -17.22 8.63 -0.22
C ASP A 56 -16.36 9.88 0.02
N GLU A 57 -15.38 9.70 0.90
CA GLU A 57 -14.54 10.78 1.43
C GLU A 57 -13.10 10.29 1.64
N ASN A 58 -12.16 11.23 1.64
CA ASN A 58 -10.73 10.99 1.76
C ASN A 58 -10.16 10.23 0.57
N TYR A 59 -9.69 8.99 0.76
CA TYR A 59 -9.17 8.16 -0.33
C TYR A 59 -10.33 7.47 -1.02
N THR A 60 -10.88 8.14 -2.03
CA THR A 60 -12.11 7.70 -2.70
C THR A 60 -11.84 6.53 -3.63
N GLN A 61 -10.74 6.59 -4.40
CA GLN A 61 -10.50 5.65 -5.50
C GLN A 61 -9.02 5.40 -5.70
N GLY A 62 -8.69 4.14 -5.93
CA GLY A 62 -7.38 3.78 -6.42
C GLY A 62 -7.44 2.54 -7.30
N TYR A 63 -6.63 2.52 -8.35
CA TYR A 63 -6.38 1.29 -9.07
C TYR A 63 -4.94 1.15 -9.46
N SER A 64 -4.53 -0.11 -9.63
CA SER A 64 -3.22 -0.43 -10.13
C SER A 64 -3.28 -1.63 -11.05
N PHE A 65 -2.56 -1.53 -12.16
CA PHE A 65 -2.32 -2.63 -13.09
C PHE A 65 -0.84 -2.95 -13.07
N GLU A 66 -0.50 -4.12 -12.55
CA GLU A 66 0.87 -4.57 -12.32
C GLU A 66 1.22 -5.70 -13.28
N LEU A 67 2.41 -5.61 -13.87
CA LEU A 67 3.03 -6.66 -14.67
C LEU A 67 4.43 -6.96 -14.12
N VAL A 68 4.68 -8.21 -13.78
CA VAL A 68 6.01 -8.72 -13.43
C VAL A 68 6.45 -9.73 -14.46
N SER A 69 7.71 -9.61 -14.92
CA SER A 69 8.28 -10.49 -15.94
C SER A 69 9.80 -10.44 -15.93
N PRO A 70 10.52 -11.55 -16.16
CA PRO A 70 11.98 -11.55 -16.30
C PRO A 70 12.48 -10.62 -17.41
N LYS A 71 11.67 -10.39 -18.45
CA LYS A 71 12.04 -9.46 -19.55
C LYS A 71 12.28 -8.03 -19.07
N LEU A 72 11.66 -7.63 -17.94
CA LEU A 72 11.78 -6.30 -17.36
C LEU A 72 13.10 -6.09 -16.61
N GLU A 73 13.92 -7.12 -16.43
CA GLU A 73 15.29 -6.98 -15.89
C GLU A 73 16.15 -6.03 -16.74
N LYS A 74 15.88 -5.93 -18.04
CA LYS A 74 16.58 -5.05 -18.98
C LYS A 74 16.04 -3.61 -18.99
N ASN A 75 15.04 -3.27 -18.18
CA ASN A 75 14.53 -1.90 -18.10
C ASN A 75 15.65 -0.95 -17.63
N PRO A 76 15.96 0.12 -18.38
CA PRO A 76 17.02 1.06 -17.99
C PRO A 76 16.78 1.75 -16.63
N VAL A 77 15.52 1.86 -16.18
CA VAL A 77 15.22 2.39 -14.83
C VAL A 77 15.87 1.53 -13.74
N ASN A 78 16.14 0.24 -13.99
CA ASN A 78 16.76 -0.64 -13.00
C ASN A 78 18.19 -0.22 -12.58
N TYR A 79 18.83 0.70 -13.29
CA TYR A 79 20.13 1.27 -12.87
C TYR A 79 20.04 2.16 -11.63
N VAL A 80 18.87 2.73 -11.32
CA VAL A 80 18.69 3.56 -10.12
C VAL A 80 18.45 2.75 -8.86
N PHE A 81 18.12 1.45 -8.99
CA PHE A 81 17.82 0.59 -7.86
C PHE A 81 19.09 0.00 -7.23
N LEU A 82 19.07 -0.17 -5.91
CA LEU A 82 20.08 -0.95 -5.19
C LEU A 82 20.09 -2.40 -5.70
N LYS A 83 21.28 -2.96 -5.92
CA LYS A 83 21.49 -4.33 -6.41
C LYS A 83 22.21 -5.18 -5.35
N PRO A 84 21.51 -5.62 -4.29
CA PRO A 84 22.13 -6.48 -3.29
C PRO A 84 22.58 -7.80 -3.91
N LYS A 85 23.70 -8.35 -3.43
CA LYS A 85 24.25 -9.64 -3.88
C LYS A 85 23.55 -10.81 -3.16
N ASP A 86 23.58 -11.98 -3.79
CA ASP A 86 23.07 -13.25 -3.24
C ASP A 86 21.56 -13.22 -2.93
N VAL A 87 20.78 -12.60 -3.82
CA VAL A 87 19.32 -12.48 -3.71
C VAL A 87 18.63 -12.93 -5.00
N THR A 88 17.35 -13.28 -4.90
CA THR A 88 16.47 -13.41 -6.08
C THR A 88 15.75 -12.09 -6.30
N THR A 89 15.88 -11.50 -7.50
CA THR A 89 15.25 -10.22 -7.84
C THR A 89 14.16 -10.39 -8.89
N LYS A 90 12.99 -9.78 -8.67
CA LYS A 90 11.93 -9.64 -9.66
C LYS A 90 11.77 -8.19 -10.06
N TYR A 91 11.45 -7.95 -11.32
CA TYR A 91 11.23 -6.62 -11.86
C TYR A 91 9.80 -6.50 -12.41
N GLY A 92 9.20 -5.34 -12.20
CA GLY A 92 7.84 -5.07 -12.61
C GLY A 92 7.59 -3.64 -13.04
N LEU A 93 6.48 -3.48 -13.74
CA LEU A 93 5.87 -2.21 -14.09
C LEU A 93 4.48 -2.16 -13.47
N ALA A 94 4.04 -0.99 -13.04
CA ALA A 94 2.66 -0.75 -12.69
C ALA A 94 2.19 0.61 -13.21
N ILE A 95 0.94 0.69 -13.66
CA ILE A 95 0.23 1.96 -13.78
C ILE A 95 -0.63 2.08 -12.54
N GLU A 96 -0.47 3.18 -11.82
CA GLU A 96 -1.17 3.46 -10.55
C GLU A 96 -1.91 4.79 -10.67
N HIS A 97 -3.17 4.80 -10.27
CA HIS A 97 -3.97 6.01 -10.10
C HIS A 97 -4.50 6.06 -8.67
N ILE A 98 -4.43 7.22 -8.05
CA ILE A 98 -5.00 7.51 -6.73
C ILE A 98 -5.83 8.79 -6.79
N GLY A 99 -6.97 8.81 -6.12
CA GLY A 99 -7.89 9.94 -6.09
C GLY A 99 -8.39 10.24 -4.68
N PHE A 100 -8.59 11.52 -4.40
CA PHE A 100 -9.03 12.03 -3.12
C PHE A 100 -10.14 13.05 -3.24
N THR A 101 -11.11 12.96 -2.33
CA THR A 101 -12.24 13.89 -2.23
C THR A 101 -12.44 14.37 -0.79
N PRO A 102 -12.91 15.61 -0.60
CA PRO A 102 -13.45 16.06 0.67
C PRO A 102 -14.76 15.34 1.02
N ASN A 103 -15.23 15.52 2.25
CA ASN A 103 -16.46 14.90 2.76
C ASN A 103 -17.71 15.28 1.95
N ASP A 104 -17.91 16.55 1.58
CA ASP A 104 -19.02 16.98 0.71
C ASP A 104 -18.56 17.04 -0.75
N TYR A 105 -18.26 15.88 -1.33
CA TYR A 105 -17.75 15.78 -2.71
C TYR A 105 -18.72 16.30 -3.78
N VAL A 106 -20.02 16.43 -3.48
CA VAL A 106 -21.03 16.93 -4.42
C VAL A 106 -20.97 18.46 -4.52
N SER A 107 -20.50 19.14 -3.48
CA SER A 107 -20.34 20.59 -3.49
C SER A 107 -19.35 21.04 -4.56
N LYS A 108 -19.73 22.08 -5.30
CA LYS A 108 -18.84 22.78 -6.24
C LYS A 108 -17.91 23.77 -5.54
N ALA A 109 -18.22 24.16 -4.31
CA ALA A 109 -17.43 25.13 -3.57
C ALA A 109 -16.19 24.47 -2.95
N ILE A 110 -15.17 25.30 -2.69
CA ILE A 110 -14.02 24.89 -1.89
C ILE A 110 -14.51 24.65 -0.45
N GLN A 111 -14.08 23.53 0.12
CA GLN A 111 -14.36 23.14 1.50
C GLN A 111 -13.15 23.48 2.37
N PHE A 112 -13.12 24.72 2.87
CA PHE A 112 -12.05 25.17 3.76
C PHE A 112 -12.06 24.35 5.05
N GLY A 113 -10.88 23.88 5.48
CA GLY A 113 -10.72 22.98 6.61
C GLY A 113 -10.91 21.50 6.28
N ASP A 114 -11.23 21.14 5.04
CA ASP A 114 -11.19 19.76 4.55
C ASP A 114 -10.11 19.63 3.46
N ARG A 115 -9.83 18.42 2.99
CA ARG A 115 -8.84 18.20 1.93
C ARG A 115 -9.31 18.73 0.57
N PRO A 116 -8.40 19.21 -0.29
CA PRO A 116 -8.74 19.51 -1.67
C PRO A 116 -9.05 18.22 -2.44
N PHE A 117 -9.84 18.35 -3.51
CA PHE A 117 -9.87 17.35 -4.56
C PHE A 117 -8.45 17.19 -5.12
N SER A 118 -8.01 15.95 -5.32
CA SER A 118 -6.74 15.67 -5.99
C SER A 118 -6.74 14.27 -6.58
N SER A 119 -6.02 14.10 -7.68
CA SER A 119 -5.67 12.76 -8.16
C SER A 119 -4.28 12.76 -8.76
N ALA A 120 -3.64 11.60 -8.74
CA ALA A 120 -2.35 11.38 -9.38
C ALA A 120 -2.38 10.09 -10.19
N ILE A 121 -1.72 10.13 -11.35
CA ILE A 121 -1.51 8.98 -12.22
C ILE A 121 -0.01 8.80 -12.47
N MET A 122 0.48 7.58 -12.30
CA MET A 122 1.92 7.29 -12.31
C MET A 122 2.22 5.98 -13.03
N LEU A 123 3.29 5.98 -13.81
CA LEU A 123 4.00 4.77 -14.21
C LEU A 123 5.09 4.47 -13.18
N LYS A 124 5.01 3.29 -12.58
CA LYS A 124 5.94 2.80 -11.57
C LYS A 124 6.79 1.68 -12.13
N SER A 125 8.10 1.86 -12.15
CA SER A 125 9.04 0.74 -12.28
C SER A 125 9.44 0.27 -10.89
N PHE A 126 9.50 -1.03 -10.64
CA PHE A 126 9.87 -1.54 -9.34
C PHE A 126 10.70 -2.82 -9.40
N ALA A 127 11.48 -3.05 -8.35
CA ALA A 127 12.28 -4.23 -8.14
C ALA A 127 12.03 -4.81 -6.75
N ILE A 128 12.00 -6.13 -6.64
CA ILE A 128 11.79 -6.88 -5.39
C ILE A 128 12.94 -7.87 -5.24
N ALA A 129 13.88 -7.55 -4.36
CA ALA A 129 15.00 -8.42 -4.01
C ALA A 129 14.70 -9.21 -2.74
N THR A 130 14.76 -10.54 -2.80
CA THR A 130 14.51 -11.44 -1.67
C THR A 130 15.76 -12.26 -1.34
N ASP A 131 16.25 -12.12 -0.11
CA ASP A 131 17.37 -12.88 0.47
C ASP A 131 16.79 -13.95 1.41
N THR A 132 16.77 -15.20 0.95
CA THR A 132 16.19 -16.33 1.70
C THR A 132 17.08 -16.75 2.87
N ILE A 133 18.41 -16.57 2.75
CA ILE A 133 19.39 -16.93 3.79
C ILE A 133 19.26 -15.97 4.98
N ARG A 134 19.33 -14.67 4.72
CA ARG A 134 19.21 -13.64 5.74
C ARG A 134 17.74 -13.29 6.05
N LYS A 135 16.77 -13.91 5.38
CA LYS A 135 15.32 -13.72 5.59
C LYS A 135 14.91 -12.24 5.56
N ARG A 136 15.40 -11.53 4.55
CA ARG A 136 15.15 -10.10 4.34
C ARG A 136 14.70 -9.84 2.91
N ARG A 137 13.90 -8.80 2.72
CA ARG A 137 13.37 -8.39 1.42
C ARG A 137 13.54 -6.89 1.28
N ILE A 138 14.01 -6.46 0.12
CA ILE A 138 14.13 -5.05 -0.26
C ILE A 138 13.26 -4.86 -1.49
N SER A 139 12.25 -4.02 -1.39
CA SER A 139 11.46 -3.56 -2.53
C SER A 139 11.80 -2.11 -2.82
N GLN A 140 11.92 -1.76 -4.08
CA GLN A 140 12.24 -0.40 -4.52
C GLN A 140 11.34 -0.01 -5.68
N GLY A 141 10.94 1.25 -5.76
CA GLY A 141 10.11 1.73 -6.86
C GLY A 141 10.43 3.18 -7.22
N LEU A 142 10.48 3.44 -8.52
CA LEU A 142 10.48 4.79 -9.09
C LEU A 142 9.15 5.02 -9.78
N SER A 143 8.41 6.02 -9.31
CA SER A 143 7.14 6.46 -9.90
C SER A 143 7.36 7.78 -10.64
N LEU A 144 6.92 7.82 -11.89
CA LEU A 144 6.93 8.99 -12.75
C LEU A 144 5.50 9.26 -13.23
N GLY A 145 5.03 10.49 -13.15
CA GLY A 145 3.63 10.78 -13.45
C GLY A 145 3.23 12.24 -13.27
N LEU A 146 1.94 12.44 -13.01
CA LEU A 146 1.33 13.75 -12.81
C LEU A 146 0.34 13.69 -11.65
N ILE A 147 0.25 14.78 -10.89
CA ILE A 147 -0.87 15.09 -9.99
C ILE A 147 -1.69 16.21 -10.62
N GLY A 148 -3.00 16.26 -10.37
CA GLY A 148 -3.91 17.31 -10.80
C GLY A 148 -4.80 16.91 -11.99
N PRO A 149 -5.41 17.87 -12.72
CA PRO A 149 -6.34 17.56 -13.82
C PRO A 149 -5.81 16.59 -14.88
N GLY A 150 -4.51 16.61 -15.15
CA GLY A 150 -3.85 15.69 -16.10
C GLY A 150 -3.77 14.24 -15.63
N ALA A 151 -4.18 13.95 -14.39
CA ALA A 151 -4.36 12.61 -13.87
C ALA A 151 -5.76 12.03 -14.11
N PHE A 152 -6.69 12.80 -14.70
CA PHE A 152 -8.03 12.35 -15.11
C PHE A 152 -8.94 11.87 -13.97
N GLY A 153 -8.76 12.39 -12.75
CA GLY A 153 -9.56 11.99 -11.58
C GLY A 153 -11.04 12.35 -11.72
N LYS A 154 -11.34 13.52 -12.32
CA LYS A 154 -12.72 13.99 -12.56
C LYS A 154 -13.46 13.04 -13.50
N GLU A 155 -12.90 12.81 -14.68
CA GLU A 155 -13.49 12.01 -15.75
C GLU A 155 -13.77 10.60 -15.25
N MET A 156 -12.82 10.04 -14.51
CA MET A 156 -12.90 8.71 -13.93
C MET A 156 -13.98 8.61 -12.84
N GLN A 157 -13.94 9.49 -11.82
CA GLN A 157 -14.91 9.43 -10.73
C GLN A 157 -16.33 9.69 -11.24
N VAL A 158 -16.51 10.73 -12.07
CA VAL A 158 -17.80 11.04 -12.70
C VAL A 158 -18.29 9.85 -13.52
N GLY A 159 -17.46 9.26 -14.38
CA GLY A 159 -17.85 8.12 -15.21
C GLY A 159 -18.27 6.89 -14.40
N ILE A 160 -17.57 6.59 -13.29
CA ILE A 160 -17.97 5.53 -12.36
C ILE A 160 -19.30 5.87 -11.69
N HIS A 161 -19.50 7.11 -11.24
CA HIS A 161 -20.72 7.52 -10.54
C HIS A 161 -21.93 7.52 -11.47
N GLU A 162 -21.77 7.94 -12.73
CA GLU A 162 -22.79 7.82 -13.78
C GLU A 162 -23.13 6.36 -14.05
N ALA A 163 -22.13 5.49 -14.20
CA ALA A 163 -22.33 4.06 -14.48
C ALA A 163 -22.99 3.29 -13.32
N THR A 164 -22.81 3.76 -12.07
CA THR A 164 -23.32 3.11 -10.86
C THR A 164 -24.56 3.78 -10.27
N GLY A 165 -24.97 4.93 -10.82
CA GLY A 165 -26.12 5.71 -10.33
C GLY A 165 -25.85 6.46 -9.02
N ASN A 166 -24.59 6.77 -8.70
CA ASN A 166 -24.19 7.54 -7.52
C ASN A 166 -24.28 9.06 -7.78
N LYS A 167 -24.20 9.86 -6.70
CA LYS A 167 -24.20 11.34 -6.80
C LYS A 167 -22.95 11.81 -7.54
N ILE A 168 -23.08 12.78 -8.43
CA ILE A 168 -21.95 13.27 -9.23
C ILE A 168 -21.08 14.25 -8.42
N PRO A 169 -19.74 14.08 -8.39
CA PRO A 169 -18.85 15.00 -7.70
C PRO A 169 -18.79 16.36 -8.40
N GLY A 170 -18.92 17.45 -7.63
CA GLY A 170 -19.01 18.82 -8.15
C GLY A 170 -17.73 19.64 -8.01
N GLY A 171 -16.81 19.25 -7.12
CA GLY A 171 -15.68 20.09 -6.71
C GLY A 171 -14.40 19.98 -7.53
N TRP A 172 -14.35 19.09 -8.53
CA TRP A 172 -13.14 18.81 -9.32
C TRP A 172 -12.54 20.00 -10.06
N ASP A 173 -13.31 21.06 -10.31
CA ASP A 173 -12.80 22.29 -10.94
C ASP A 173 -11.84 23.06 -9.99
N ASN A 174 -11.94 22.80 -8.67
CA ASN A 174 -11.10 23.36 -7.61
C ASN A 174 -10.01 22.39 -7.11
N GLN A 175 -9.70 21.34 -7.85
CA GLN A 175 -8.68 20.37 -7.45
C GLN A 175 -7.25 20.96 -7.43
N ILE A 176 -6.33 20.27 -6.74
CA ILE A 176 -4.89 20.51 -6.83
C ILE A 176 -4.47 20.60 -8.30
N LYS A 177 -3.67 21.62 -8.65
CA LYS A 177 -3.26 21.87 -10.05
C LYS A 177 -2.17 20.92 -10.50
N ASN A 178 -1.98 20.89 -11.83
CA ASN A 178 -1.01 20.02 -12.47
C ASN A 178 0.40 20.24 -11.93
N ASP A 179 1.03 19.16 -11.49
CA ASP A 179 2.46 19.12 -11.19
C ASP A 179 3.04 17.74 -11.52
N VAL A 180 4.36 17.69 -11.71
CA VAL A 180 5.11 16.48 -12.04
C VAL A 180 5.29 15.62 -10.81
N VAL A 181 5.01 14.32 -10.96
CA VAL A 181 5.31 13.29 -9.96
C VAL A 181 6.64 12.63 -10.30
N VAL A 182 7.61 12.75 -9.40
CA VAL A 182 8.82 11.93 -9.35
C VAL A 182 8.96 11.44 -7.92
N ASN A 183 8.82 10.14 -7.71
CA ASN A 183 8.86 9.56 -6.38
C ASN A 183 9.69 8.28 -6.33
N TYR A 184 10.66 8.25 -5.42
CA TYR A 184 11.45 7.07 -5.12
C TYR A 184 11.03 6.49 -3.77
N ARG A 185 10.73 5.19 -3.73
CA ARG A 185 10.32 4.46 -2.53
C ARG A 185 11.22 3.26 -2.31
N ILE A 186 11.63 3.04 -1.06
CA ILE A 186 12.30 1.82 -0.60
C ILE A 186 11.50 1.22 0.55
N ASP A 187 11.25 -0.07 0.48
CA ASP A 187 10.69 -0.88 1.56
C ASP A 187 11.71 -1.95 1.97
N TYR A 188 11.95 -2.08 3.26
CA TYR A 188 12.78 -3.13 3.85
C TYR A 188 11.94 -3.98 4.79
N GLU A 189 11.94 -5.29 4.58
CA GLU A 189 11.30 -6.26 5.46
C GLU A 189 12.31 -7.26 6.01
N LYS A 190 12.18 -7.60 7.29
CA LYS A 190 13.00 -8.60 7.97
C LYS A 190 12.11 -9.58 8.72
N GLN A 191 12.21 -10.87 8.43
CA GLN A 191 11.49 -11.88 9.20
C GLN A 191 12.09 -11.99 10.60
N LEU A 192 11.25 -11.75 11.61
CA LEU A 192 11.60 -11.87 13.03
C LEU A 192 11.20 -13.23 13.58
N TYR A 193 10.03 -13.73 13.16
CA TYR A 193 9.48 -14.99 13.66
C TYR A 193 8.78 -15.76 12.54
N ASN A 194 8.90 -17.08 12.58
CA ASN A 194 8.14 -18.00 11.73
C ASN A 194 7.88 -19.28 12.50
N TYR A 195 6.61 -19.61 12.69
CA TYR A 195 6.16 -20.86 13.28
C TYR A 195 5.51 -21.72 12.20
N ASN A 196 6.21 -22.78 11.78
CA ASN A 196 5.74 -23.81 10.84
C ASN A 196 5.11 -23.28 9.53
N ASN A 197 5.46 -22.07 9.08
CA ASN A 197 4.80 -21.40 7.95
C ASN A 197 3.27 -21.26 8.12
N LEU A 198 2.82 -21.19 9.37
CA LEU A 198 1.44 -20.90 9.76
C LEU A 198 1.31 -19.51 10.36
N ILE A 199 2.36 -19.05 11.04
CA ILE A 199 2.45 -17.72 11.63
C ILE A 199 3.79 -17.12 11.24
N THR A 200 3.78 -15.92 10.67
CA THR A 200 5.01 -15.13 10.47
C THR A 200 4.85 -13.74 11.03
N LEU A 201 5.93 -13.21 11.59
CA LEU A 201 6.07 -11.81 11.98
C LEU A 201 7.31 -11.25 11.30
N GLN A 202 7.16 -10.08 10.69
CA GLN A 202 8.23 -9.38 10.00
C GLN A 202 8.24 -7.93 10.45
N ALA A 203 9.41 -7.36 10.69
CA ALA A 203 9.55 -5.92 10.80
C ALA A 203 9.56 -5.30 9.40
N GLN A 204 8.97 -4.12 9.26
CA GLN A 204 8.96 -3.34 8.04
C GLN A 204 9.42 -1.92 8.29
N THR A 205 10.18 -1.38 7.35
CA THR A 205 10.53 0.03 7.26
C THR A 205 10.31 0.50 5.83
N THR A 206 9.72 1.68 5.68
CA THR A 206 9.46 2.32 4.39
C THR A 206 10.08 3.71 4.41
N VAL A 207 10.72 4.10 3.33
CA VAL A 207 11.16 5.48 3.11
C VAL A 207 10.73 5.86 1.70
N GLN A 208 10.10 7.03 1.57
CA GLN A 208 9.70 7.60 0.30
C GLN A 208 10.13 9.06 0.24
N LEU A 209 10.73 9.43 -0.88
CA LEU A 209 11.16 10.80 -1.17
C LEU A 209 10.68 11.17 -2.58
N GLY A 210 10.13 12.36 -2.74
CA GLY A 210 9.69 12.83 -4.05
C GLY A 210 8.68 13.96 -3.97
N THR A 211 8.14 14.29 -5.15
CA THR A 211 7.27 15.45 -5.35
C THR A 211 5.79 15.18 -5.07
N LEU A 212 5.36 13.93 -4.95
CA LEU A 212 4.02 13.54 -4.50
C LEU A 212 4.02 13.27 -2.99
N PHE A 213 4.99 12.50 -2.49
CA PHE A 213 5.07 12.11 -1.08
C PHE A 213 6.51 12.12 -0.57
N THR A 214 6.71 12.64 0.65
CA THR A 214 7.95 12.49 1.42
C THR A 214 7.60 12.03 2.84
N ASN A 215 7.98 10.81 3.20
CA ASN A 215 7.69 10.23 4.50
C ASN A 215 8.65 9.06 4.82
N ALA A 216 8.69 8.71 6.10
CA ALA A 216 9.32 7.49 6.57
C ALA A 216 8.37 6.76 7.53
N SER A 217 8.30 5.45 7.43
CA SER A 217 7.40 4.62 8.23
C SER A 217 8.09 3.40 8.79
N VAL A 218 7.64 2.96 9.96
CA VAL A 218 8.04 1.70 10.59
C VAL A 218 6.80 0.92 10.98
N GLY A 219 6.87 -0.40 10.93
CA GLY A 219 5.73 -1.24 11.27
C GLY A 219 6.06 -2.72 11.30
N PHE A 220 5.01 -3.52 11.35
CA PHE A 220 5.11 -4.97 11.37
C PHE A 220 4.16 -5.59 10.36
N ASN A 221 4.55 -6.73 9.79
CA ASN A 221 3.68 -7.55 8.94
C ASN A 221 3.50 -8.91 9.60
N THR A 222 2.27 -9.22 10.00
CA THR A 222 1.91 -10.53 10.53
C THR A 222 1.07 -11.29 9.51
N ARG A 223 1.33 -12.58 9.33
CA ARG A 223 0.44 -13.50 8.60
C ARG A 223 0.05 -14.67 9.48
N LEU A 224 -1.21 -15.09 9.37
CA LEU A 224 -1.78 -16.26 10.03
C LEU A 224 -2.57 -17.08 9.00
N GLY A 225 -2.23 -18.36 8.82
CA GLY A 225 -2.97 -19.29 7.97
C GLY A 225 -2.07 -20.21 7.16
N LEU A 226 -2.60 -20.73 6.05
CA LEU A 226 -1.88 -21.63 5.16
C LEU A 226 -1.19 -20.81 4.06
N PHE A 227 0.14 -20.69 4.13
CA PHE A 227 0.91 -20.01 3.09
C PHE A 227 2.26 -20.68 2.86
N ASN A 228 2.90 -20.27 1.76
CA ASN A 228 4.31 -20.53 1.52
C ASN A 228 5.12 -19.34 2.03
N SER A 229 6.19 -19.62 2.77
CA SER A 229 7.08 -18.56 3.21
C SER A 229 7.90 -18.04 2.03
N VAL A 230 7.92 -16.71 1.88
CA VAL A 230 8.68 -16.01 0.84
C VAL A 230 10.19 -16.17 1.04
N PHE A 231 10.62 -16.52 2.26
CA PHE A 231 12.03 -16.73 2.62
C PHE A 231 12.42 -18.21 2.67
N SER A 232 11.50 -19.12 2.34
CA SER A 232 11.75 -20.56 2.36
C SER A 232 12.03 -21.08 0.95
N THR A 233 13.05 -21.92 0.82
CA THR A 233 13.41 -22.64 -0.41
C THR A 233 12.76 -24.03 -0.48
N THR A 234 11.82 -24.35 0.43
CA THR A 234 11.18 -25.67 0.52
C THR A 234 10.62 -26.17 -0.81
N GLN A 235 10.96 -27.41 -1.17
CA GLN A 235 10.55 -28.05 -2.43
C GLN A 235 9.04 -28.30 -2.53
N HIS A 236 8.35 -28.48 -1.39
CA HIS A 236 6.89 -28.68 -1.37
C HIS A 236 6.15 -27.35 -1.18
N LYS A 237 5.93 -26.65 -2.29
CA LYS A 237 5.06 -25.48 -2.33
C LYS A 237 3.60 -25.90 -2.24
N LYS A 238 2.85 -25.25 -1.35
CA LYS A 238 1.40 -25.42 -1.27
C LYS A 238 0.76 -24.80 -2.51
N ASN A 239 -0.04 -25.61 -3.22
CA ASN A 239 -0.82 -25.17 -4.38
C ASN A 239 -2.00 -24.29 -4.00
N PHE A 240 -2.50 -24.45 -2.78
CA PHE A 240 -3.58 -23.66 -2.21
C PHE A 240 -3.06 -22.94 -0.98
N GLN A 241 -3.32 -21.64 -0.90
CA GLN A 241 -2.94 -20.81 0.23
C GLN A 241 -4.16 -19.98 0.63
N ILE A 242 -4.40 -19.89 1.93
CA ILE A 242 -5.42 -19.03 2.52
C ILE A 242 -4.86 -18.48 3.82
N TYR A 243 -4.77 -17.17 3.94
CA TYR A 243 -4.21 -16.56 5.14
C TYR A 243 -4.74 -15.15 5.34
N ALA A 244 -4.86 -14.77 6.61
CA ALA A 244 -5.08 -13.40 7.02
C ALA A 244 -3.74 -12.71 7.24
N TYR A 245 -3.72 -11.38 7.07
CA TYR A 245 -2.59 -10.56 7.47
C TYR A 245 -3.05 -9.33 8.24
N ALA A 246 -2.12 -8.77 9.02
CA ALA A 246 -2.28 -7.50 9.73
C ALA A 246 -0.96 -6.72 9.66
N GLN A 247 -1.07 -5.42 9.39
CA GLN A 247 0.06 -4.51 9.20
C GLN A 247 -0.19 -3.17 9.90
N PRO A 248 0.15 -3.05 11.19
CA PRO A 248 0.28 -1.75 11.85
C PRO A 248 1.56 -1.03 11.38
N MET A 249 1.46 0.25 11.06
CA MET A 249 2.62 1.12 10.78
C MET A 249 2.43 2.48 11.45
N VAL A 250 3.54 3.18 11.68
CA VAL A 250 3.57 4.58 12.11
C VAL A 250 4.47 5.31 11.14
N SER A 251 4.05 6.51 10.72
CA SER A 251 4.72 7.30 9.69
C SER A 251 5.02 8.71 10.19
N VAL A 252 6.20 9.21 9.85
CA VAL A 252 6.55 10.62 9.95
C VAL A 252 6.40 11.26 8.57
N ILE A 253 5.56 12.30 8.48
CA ILE A 253 5.16 12.94 7.22
C ILE A 253 5.94 14.24 7.01
N GLY A 254 6.80 14.25 5.99
CA GLY A 254 7.50 15.45 5.55
C GLY A 254 6.69 16.25 4.53
N TYR A 255 6.06 15.57 3.57
CA TYR A 255 5.30 16.20 2.50
C TYR A 255 4.20 15.28 1.93
N ASP A 256 3.04 15.85 1.63
CA ASP A 256 1.94 15.21 0.91
C ASP A 256 1.31 16.19 -0.10
N ALA A 257 1.58 16.01 -1.40
CA ALA A 257 1.07 16.88 -2.45
C ALA A 257 -0.46 16.80 -2.63
N THR A 258 -1.09 15.71 -2.18
CA THR A 258 -2.56 15.54 -2.24
C THR A 258 -3.29 16.46 -1.26
N LEU A 259 -2.55 17.02 -0.29
CA LEU A 259 -3.03 18.01 0.68
C LEU A 259 -2.38 19.38 0.42
N GLN A 260 -1.07 19.41 0.19
CA GLN A 260 -0.25 20.62 0.17
C GLN A 260 -0.05 21.22 -1.23
N GLY A 261 -0.53 20.56 -2.30
CA GLY A 261 -0.33 21.01 -3.68
C GLY A 261 1.00 20.58 -4.29
N GLY A 262 1.37 21.17 -5.42
CA GLY A 262 2.62 20.88 -6.12
C GLY A 262 3.85 21.56 -5.50
N LEU A 263 5.04 20.97 -5.69
CA LEU A 263 6.32 21.58 -5.29
C LEU A 263 6.86 22.56 -6.35
N ILE A 264 6.49 22.36 -7.61
CA ILE A 264 6.94 23.18 -8.75
C ILE A 264 5.81 24.15 -9.12
N ASN A 265 4.57 23.67 -9.15
CA ASN A 265 3.38 24.50 -9.40
C ASN A 265 2.58 24.75 -8.12
N THR A 266 2.59 25.99 -7.66
CA THR A 266 1.92 26.43 -6.42
C THR A 266 0.57 27.13 -6.67
N ASP A 267 0.05 27.13 -7.88
CA ASP A 267 -1.18 27.86 -8.26
C ASP A 267 -2.47 27.10 -7.93
N SER A 268 -2.40 26.17 -6.96
CA SER A 268 -3.58 25.42 -6.52
C SER A 268 -4.57 26.34 -5.80
N PRO A 269 -5.87 26.29 -6.14
CA PRO A 269 -6.86 27.22 -5.61
C PRO A 269 -7.07 27.07 -4.10
N TYR A 270 -6.78 25.89 -3.57
CA TYR A 270 -6.84 25.58 -2.14
C TYR A 270 -5.91 24.41 -1.81
N THR A 271 -5.24 24.50 -0.66
CA THR A 271 -4.33 23.50 -0.10
C THR A 271 -4.41 23.55 1.42
N ILE A 272 -3.95 22.49 2.08
CA ILE A 272 -3.73 22.47 3.53
C ILE A 272 -2.35 23.05 3.83
N ALA A 273 -2.27 23.99 4.78
CA ALA A 273 -1.02 24.62 5.11
C ALA A 273 -0.06 23.64 5.81
N SER A 274 1.24 23.84 5.63
CA SER A 274 2.27 22.93 6.14
C SER A 274 2.25 22.77 7.67
N ASN A 275 1.84 23.80 8.41
CA ASN A 275 1.67 23.76 9.85
C ASN A 275 0.41 23.01 10.30
N GLU A 276 -0.57 22.82 9.41
CA GLU A 276 -1.82 22.09 9.68
C GLU A 276 -1.71 20.60 9.35
N ILE A 277 -0.59 20.15 8.77
CA ILE A 277 -0.35 18.73 8.47
C ILE A 277 0.02 17.97 9.73
N GLU A 278 -0.64 16.82 9.93
CA GLU A 278 -0.30 15.90 11.01
C GLU A 278 0.99 15.17 10.67
N ARG A 279 2.07 15.53 11.37
CA ARG A 279 3.43 15.01 11.09
C ARG A 279 3.65 13.59 11.55
N LEU A 280 2.75 13.05 12.37
CA LEU A 280 2.79 11.68 12.84
C LEU A 280 1.45 11.03 12.56
N THR A 281 1.43 10.03 11.68
CA THR A 281 0.22 9.26 11.38
C THR A 281 0.42 7.80 11.77
N ALA A 282 -0.64 7.17 12.26
CA ALA A 282 -0.68 5.73 12.39
C ALA A 282 -1.45 5.13 11.21
N GLN A 283 -1.10 3.88 10.93
CA GLN A 283 -1.54 3.00 9.86
C GLN A 283 -1.96 1.62 10.43
N PHE A 284 -3.05 1.01 9.96
CA PHE A 284 -3.37 -0.41 10.13
C PHE A 284 -4.08 -0.99 8.90
N ASN A 285 -3.37 -1.84 8.11
CA ASN A 285 -4.01 -2.65 7.08
C ASN A 285 -4.30 -4.05 7.62
N PHE A 286 -5.39 -4.65 7.19
CA PHE A 286 -5.63 -6.08 7.37
C PHE A 286 -6.38 -6.63 6.17
N GLY A 287 -6.29 -7.94 5.98
CA GLY A 287 -6.96 -8.55 4.84
C GLY A 287 -6.89 -10.05 4.84
N LEU A 288 -7.63 -10.64 3.91
CA LEU A 288 -7.64 -12.07 3.62
C LEU A 288 -7.10 -12.28 2.21
N VAL A 289 -6.18 -13.23 2.08
CA VAL A 289 -5.61 -13.62 0.78
C VAL A 289 -5.93 -15.08 0.52
N LEU A 290 -6.38 -15.35 -0.70
CA LEU A 290 -6.61 -16.68 -1.25
C LEU A 290 -5.75 -16.84 -2.51
N LYS A 291 -4.95 -17.91 -2.59
CA LYS A 291 -4.16 -18.23 -3.78
C LYS A 291 -4.37 -19.67 -4.20
N THR A 292 -4.43 -19.87 -5.50
CA THR A 292 -4.28 -21.18 -6.14
C THR A 292 -2.93 -21.23 -6.87
N LYS A 293 -2.71 -22.25 -7.71
CA LYS A 293 -1.50 -22.33 -8.54
C LYS A 293 -1.36 -21.13 -9.47
N THR A 294 -2.47 -20.60 -9.99
CA THR A 294 -2.47 -19.57 -11.02
C THR A 294 -3.20 -18.31 -10.63
N LEU A 295 -4.09 -18.34 -9.63
CA LEU A 295 -4.93 -17.21 -9.26
C LEU A 295 -4.55 -16.65 -7.88
N TYR A 296 -4.68 -15.34 -7.75
CA TYR A 296 -4.52 -14.58 -6.52
C TYR A 296 -5.79 -13.76 -6.30
N PHE A 297 -6.35 -13.84 -5.10
CA PHE A 297 -7.44 -12.99 -4.65
C PHE A 297 -7.08 -12.40 -3.30
N GLU A 298 -7.35 -11.11 -3.11
CA GLU A 298 -7.21 -10.43 -1.84
C GLU A 298 -8.42 -9.55 -1.61
N TYR A 299 -8.89 -9.56 -0.38
CA TYR A 299 -9.73 -8.52 0.18
C TYR A 299 -8.94 -7.79 1.25
N THR A 300 -8.90 -6.47 1.19
CA THR A 300 -8.16 -5.62 2.13
C THR A 300 -9.05 -4.56 2.75
N ARG A 301 -8.69 -4.19 3.97
CA ARG A 301 -9.25 -3.08 4.72
C ARG A 301 -8.13 -2.25 5.28
N SER A 302 -8.36 -0.96 5.16
CA SER A 302 -7.45 0.08 5.56
C SER A 302 -8.22 1.14 6.32
N ALA A 303 -7.51 1.87 7.16
CA ALA A 303 -7.97 3.17 7.61
C ALA A 303 -6.88 4.26 7.45
N ILE A 304 -6.85 5.42 8.09
CA ILE A 304 -5.64 6.19 8.49
C ILE A 304 -6.01 7.08 9.69
N THR A 305 -5.07 7.43 10.59
CA THR A 305 -5.32 8.58 11.50
C THR A 305 -5.52 9.85 10.70
N ARG A 306 -6.10 10.90 11.30
CA ARG A 306 -6.21 12.20 10.64
C ARG A 306 -4.88 12.61 10.00
N GLU A 307 -4.95 13.09 8.75
CA GLU A 307 -3.77 13.49 7.95
C GLU A 307 -3.44 15.00 8.15
N PHE A 308 -4.39 15.77 8.67
CA PHE A 308 -4.30 17.21 8.92
C PHE A 308 -5.19 17.60 10.13
N GLU A 309 -4.94 18.76 10.73
CA GLU A 309 -5.47 19.16 12.04
C GLU A 309 -7.00 19.12 12.12
N SER A 310 -7.67 19.69 11.12
CA SER A 310 -9.13 19.74 10.99
C SER A 310 -9.74 18.46 10.38
N GLY A 311 -8.90 17.53 9.92
CA GLY A 311 -9.32 16.30 9.28
C GLY A 311 -9.75 15.22 10.26
N ALA A 312 -10.49 14.24 9.75
CA ALA A 312 -10.87 13.03 10.48
C ALA A 312 -10.01 11.83 10.06
N SER A 313 -10.12 10.73 10.81
CA SER A 313 -9.59 9.44 10.37
C SER A 313 -10.34 8.94 9.14
N ALA A 314 -9.64 8.39 8.15
CA ALA A 314 -10.28 7.81 6.96
C ALA A 314 -10.33 6.29 6.99
N LYS A 315 -11.21 5.67 6.20
CA LYS A 315 -11.31 4.22 6.00
C LYS A 315 -11.58 3.88 4.55
N TRP A 316 -11.02 2.78 4.06
CA TRP A 316 -11.34 2.25 2.74
C TRP A 316 -11.13 0.74 2.70
N GLY A 317 -11.56 0.13 1.60
CA GLY A 317 -11.30 -1.26 1.31
C GLY A 317 -10.91 -1.46 -0.14
N GLY A 318 -10.37 -2.63 -0.43
CA GLY A 318 -9.93 -2.95 -1.77
C GLY A 318 -10.01 -4.43 -2.06
N ILE A 319 -10.03 -4.72 -3.36
CA ILE A 319 -9.93 -6.06 -3.90
C ILE A 319 -8.75 -6.15 -4.85
N ARG A 320 -8.04 -7.28 -4.82
CA ARG A 320 -7.00 -7.58 -5.80
C ARG A 320 -7.24 -8.92 -6.44
N ILE A 321 -7.01 -8.95 -7.74
CA ILE A 321 -7.10 -10.15 -8.55
C ILE A 321 -5.80 -10.24 -9.33
N GLY A 322 -5.11 -11.36 -9.23
CA GLY A 322 -3.89 -11.60 -9.99
C GLY A 322 -3.90 -12.97 -10.63
N PHE A 323 -3.15 -13.10 -11.72
CA PHE A 323 -2.94 -14.38 -12.37
C PHE A 323 -1.50 -14.55 -12.85
N THR A 324 -1.01 -15.78 -12.84
CA THR A 324 0.32 -16.15 -13.33
C THR A 324 0.20 -16.77 -14.73
N PHE A 325 1.19 -16.56 -15.59
CA PHE A 325 1.20 -17.05 -16.97
C PHE A 325 2.60 -17.46 -17.46
#